data_AF-A0AA38IUS9-F1
#
_entry.id   AF-A0AA38IUS9-F1
#
_cell.length_a   1.000
_cell.length_b   1.000
_cell.length_c   1.000
_cell.angle_alpha   90.00
_cell.angle_beta   90.00
_cell.angle_gamma   90.00
#
_symmetry.space_group_name_H-M   'P 1'
#
loop_
_entity.id
_entity.type
_entity.pdbx_description
1 polymer ?
#
loop_
_entity_poly.entity_id
_entity_poly.type
_entity_poly.pdbx_seq_one_letter_code
_entity_poly.pdbx_strand_id
1 'polypeptide(L)'
;MMNTVGSKGLHQFVQFKQNIELTYETLTTSFFSNLGYVNIYEHVHIYGMIGTLGSEAEQDLLFRIYHIYFVKIPTYKAKQFRELPGIVVEDDEWTDRITVEILSFIDDGRAT
;
A
#
# COMPACT_ATOMS: atom_id res chain seq x y z
N MET A 1 13.87 5.46 26.26
CA MET A 1 12.81 5.59 27.29
C MET A 1 11.51 5.16 26.61
N MET A 2 10.82 4.14 27.11
CA MET A 2 9.64 3.54 26.46
C MET A 2 8.42 4.43 26.75
N ASN A 3 7.70 4.87 25.72
CA ASN A 3 6.60 5.82 25.85
C ASN A 3 5.32 5.07 26.30
N THR A 4 5.24 4.75 27.59
CA THR A 4 4.07 4.10 28.17
C THR A 4 3.11 5.14 28.71
N VAL A 5 2.00 5.37 27.99
CA VAL A 5 0.91 6.22 28.45
C VAL A 5 0.01 5.39 29.38
N GLY A 6 -0.22 5.88 30.60
CA GLY A 6 -1.05 5.20 31.59
C GLY A 6 -2.52 5.17 31.18
N SER A 7 -3.09 3.96 31.05
CA SER A 7 -4.45 3.74 30.56
C SER A 7 -5.56 4.34 31.45
N LYS A 8 -6.79 4.43 30.91
CA LYS A 8 -8.03 4.82 31.63
C LYS A 8 -7.97 6.20 32.29
N GLY A 9 -7.32 7.17 31.65
CA GLY A 9 -7.23 8.52 32.19
C GLY A 9 -6.10 8.71 33.21
N LEU A 10 -5.31 7.68 33.52
CA LEU A 10 -4.25 7.75 34.54
C LEU A 10 -3.15 8.73 34.13
N HIS A 11 -2.78 8.73 32.84
CA HIS A 11 -1.78 9.67 32.34
C HIS A 11 -2.25 11.12 32.50
N GLN A 12 -3.49 11.41 32.11
CA GLN A 12 -4.12 12.72 32.29
C GLN A 12 -4.23 13.10 33.76
N PHE A 13 -4.57 12.16 34.63
CA PHE A 13 -4.63 12.39 36.07
C PHE A 13 -3.26 12.77 36.65
N VAL A 14 -2.18 12.12 36.21
CA VAL A 14 -0.82 12.47 36.64
C VAL A 14 -0.41 13.83 36.09
N GLN A 15 -0.69 14.14 34.82
CA GLN A 15 -0.45 15.46 34.23
C GLN A 15 -1.15 16.57 35.03
N PHE A 16 -2.43 16.36 35.34
CA PHE A 16 -3.22 17.26 36.17
C PHE A 16 -2.63 17.43 37.57
N LYS A 17 -2.24 16.33 38.23
CA LYS A 17 -1.63 16.37 39.57
C LYS A 17 -0.32 17.14 39.60
N GLN A 18 0.47 17.09 38.52
CA GLN A 18 1.76 17.78 38.41
C GLN A 18 1.66 19.19 37.85
N ASN A 19 0.43 19.69 37.59
CA ASN A 19 0.19 20.99 36.96
C ASN A 19 0.92 21.14 35.61
N ILE A 20 0.97 20.05 34.84
CA ILE A 20 1.53 20.00 33.48
C ILE A 20 0.39 20.17 32.48
N GLU A 21 0.69 20.71 31.30
CA GLU A 21 -0.27 20.82 30.20
C GLU A 21 -0.89 19.46 29.86
N LEU A 22 -2.22 19.45 29.73
CA LEU A 22 -3.00 18.26 29.43
C LEU A 22 -2.80 17.86 27.98
N THR A 23 -2.37 16.62 27.73
CA THR A 23 -2.35 16.07 26.38
C THR A 23 -3.68 15.41 26.07
N TYR A 24 -4.35 15.84 25.00
CA TYR A 24 -5.56 15.18 24.52
C TYR A 24 -5.22 13.82 23.93
N GLU A 25 -5.90 12.77 24.38
CA GLU A 25 -5.84 11.46 23.74
C GLU A 25 -6.90 11.37 22.65
N THR A 26 -6.50 10.91 21.46
CA THR A 26 -7.47 10.54 20.42
C THR A 26 -8.09 9.21 20.79
N LEU A 27 -9.40 9.20 21.03
CA LEU A 27 -10.14 7.97 21.32
C LEU A 27 -10.68 7.35 20.03
N THR A 28 -10.07 6.25 19.58
CA THR A 28 -10.64 5.44 18.49
C THR A 28 -11.80 4.63 19.05
N THR A 29 -13.03 5.03 18.73
CA THR A 29 -14.26 4.37 19.23
C THR A 29 -14.64 3.13 18.43
N SER A 30 -14.22 3.05 17.17
CA SER A 30 -14.47 1.91 16.30
C SER A 30 -13.35 1.80 15.28
N PHE A 31 -12.86 0.59 15.06
CA PHE A 31 -11.83 0.29 14.09
C PHE A 31 -12.18 -1.00 13.37
N PHE A 32 -12.16 -0.97 12.04
CA PHE A 32 -12.21 -2.15 11.20
C PHE A 32 -11.03 -2.08 10.23
N SER A 33 -10.17 -3.09 10.26
CA SER A 33 -9.16 -3.25 9.23
C SER A 33 -9.82 -3.69 7.92
N ASN A 34 -9.21 -3.38 6.78
CA ASN A 34 -9.67 -3.89 5.48
C ASN A 34 -9.78 -5.43 5.50
N LEU A 35 -8.81 -6.07 6.17
CA LEU A 35 -8.81 -7.50 6.43
C LEU A 35 -10.08 -7.98 7.15
N GLY A 36 -10.38 -7.39 8.30
CA GLY A 36 -11.55 -7.74 9.09
C GLY A 36 -12.85 -7.41 8.37
N TYR A 37 -12.88 -6.29 7.64
CA TYR A 37 -14.05 -5.88 6.87
C TYR A 37 -14.37 -6.85 5.74
N VAL A 38 -13.38 -7.30 4.97
CA VAL A 38 -13.63 -8.25 3.87
C VAL A 38 -13.98 -9.64 4.41
N ASN A 39 -13.38 -10.05 5.53
CA ASN A 39 -13.67 -11.34 6.16
C ASN A 39 -15.11 -11.49 6.68
N ILE A 40 -15.85 -10.41 6.92
CA ILE A 40 -17.27 -10.54 7.29
C ILE A 40 -18.11 -11.23 6.21
N TYR A 41 -17.60 -11.23 4.97
CA TYR A 41 -18.23 -11.88 3.82
C TYR A 41 -17.75 -13.31 3.61
N GLU A 42 -16.96 -13.91 4.51
CA GLU A 42 -16.41 -15.28 4.34
C GLU A 42 -17.48 -16.35 4.10
N HIS A 43 -18.69 -16.15 4.64
CA HIS A 43 -19.84 -17.05 4.40
C HIS A 43 -20.55 -16.81 3.06
N VAL A 44 -20.10 -15.83 2.29
CA VAL A 44 -20.53 -15.50 0.93
C VAL A 44 -19.32 -15.63 0.00
N HIS A 45 -19.52 -15.93 -1.28
CA HIS A 45 -18.40 -15.99 -2.21
C HIS A 45 -17.84 -14.59 -2.48
N ILE A 46 -16.55 -14.40 -2.17
CA ILE A 46 -15.80 -13.16 -2.46
C ILE A 46 -15.24 -13.25 -3.89
N TYR A 47 -15.50 -12.23 -4.71
CA TYR A 47 -14.99 -12.12 -6.07
C TYR A 47 -14.29 -10.78 -6.28
N GLY A 48 -13.20 -10.80 -7.06
CA GLY A 48 -12.44 -9.61 -7.40
C GLY A 48 -11.79 -9.74 -8.77
N MET A 49 -11.50 -8.61 -9.39
CA MET A 49 -10.76 -8.53 -10.64
C MET A 49 -9.60 -7.56 -10.45
N ILE A 50 -8.41 -8.00 -10.85
CA ILE A 50 -7.18 -7.22 -10.75
C ILE A 50 -6.43 -7.32 -12.07
N GLY A 51 -5.76 -6.23 -12.46
CA GLY A 51 -4.90 -6.22 -13.66
C GLY A 51 -3.61 -7.03 -13.47
N THR A 52 -3.20 -7.24 -12.22
CA THR A 52 -1.97 -7.93 -11.83
C THR A 52 -2.28 -8.99 -10.81
N LEU A 53 -1.99 -10.26 -11.12
CA LEU A 53 -2.17 -11.37 -10.17
C LEU A 53 -1.17 -11.35 -9.00
N GLY A 54 -0.11 -10.55 -9.10
CA GLY A 54 0.98 -10.54 -8.13
C GLY A 54 1.86 -11.80 -8.23
N SER A 55 2.82 -11.87 -7.32
CA SER A 55 3.68 -13.02 -7.09
C SER A 55 2.92 -14.20 -6.48
N GLU A 56 3.51 -15.40 -6.54
CA GLU A 56 2.95 -16.60 -5.91
C GLU A 56 2.80 -16.44 -4.39
N ALA A 57 3.74 -15.74 -3.74
CA ALA A 57 3.68 -15.45 -2.30
C ALA A 57 2.48 -14.56 -1.93
N GLU A 58 2.19 -13.54 -2.74
CA GLU A 58 1.01 -12.68 -2.54
C GLU A 58 -0.30 -13.45 -2.76
N GLN A 59 -0.32 -14.35 -3.75
CA GLN A 59 -1.47 -15.22 -4.00
C GLN A 59 -1.69 -16.21 -2.84
N ASP A 60 -0.64 -16.85 -2.32
CA ASP A 60 -0.74 -17.76 -1.17
C ASP A 60 -1.22 -17.01 0.09
N LEU A 61 -0.73 -15.79 0.31
CA LEU A 61 -1.19 -14.95 1.41
C LEU A 61 -2.71 -14.67 1.31
N LEU A 62 -3.19 -14.26 0.13
CA LEU A 62 -4.60 -13.97 -0.08
C LEU A 62 -5.49 -15.21 -0.01
N PHE A 63 -4.99 -16.36 -0.49
CA PHE A 63 -5.66 -17.65 -0.33
C PHE A 63 -5.82 -18.01 1.15
N ARG A 64 -4.78 -17.87 1.97
CA ARG A 64 -4.83 -18.19 3.41
C ARG A 64 -5.73 -17.27 4.21
N ILE A 65 -5.88 -16.02 3.76
CA ILE A 65 -6.66 -15.00 4.45
C ILE A 65 -8.14 -15.08 4.07
N TYR A 66 -8.44 -15.14 2.77
CA TYR A 66 -9.80 -14.98 2.24
C TYR A 66 -10.37 -16.25 1.60
N HIS A 67 -9.60 -17.34 1.53
CA HIS A 67 -9.97 -18.60 0.88
C HIS A 67 -10.38 -18.44 -0.60
N ILE A 68 -9.74 -17.51 -1.32
CA ILE A 68 -10.00 -17.20 -2.73
C ILE A 68 -8.98 -17.85 -3.67
N TYR A 69 -9.42 -18.17 -4.89
CA TYR A 69 -8.57 -18.72 -5.95
C TYR A 69 -8.32 -17.69 -7.05
N PHE A 70 -7.21 -17.86 -7.75
CA PHE A 70 -6.79 -16.98 -8.84
C PHE A 70 -6.93 -17.68 -10.19
N VAL A 71 -7.44 -16.94 -11.17
CA VAL A 71 -7.54 -17.39 -12.56
C VAL A 71 -6.98 -16.31 -13.47
N LYS A 72 -6.07 -16.69 -14.37
CA LYS A 72 -5.54 -15.77 -15.40
C LYS A 72 -6.45 -15.77 -16.61
N ILE A 73 -7.20 -14.68 -16.78
CA ILE A 73 -8.05 -14.49 -17.97
C ILE A 73 -7.15 -14.07 -19.15
N PRO A 74 -7.23 -14.75 -20.31
CA PRO A 74 -6.43 -14.40 -21.48
C PRO A 74 -6.82 -13.02 -22.02
N THR A 75 -5.84 -12.27 -22.51
CA THR A 75 -6.09 -10.97 -23.12
C THR A 75 -6.70 -11.13 -24.51
N TYR A 76 -7.61 -10.23 -24.88
CA TYR A 76 -8.19 -10.23 -26.22
C TYR A 76 -7.15 -9.97 -27.33
N LYS A 77 -6.16 -9.12 -27.05
CA LYS A 77 -5.03 -8.82 -27.96
C LYS A 77 -3.71 -9.21 -27.32
N ALA A 78 -2.73 -9.56 -28.16
CA ALA A 78 -1.36 -9.82 -27.72
C ALA A 78 -0.73 -8.55 -27.11
N LYS A 79 0.07 -8.72 -26.05
CA LYS A 79 0.79 -7.62 -25.40
C LYS A 79 1.85 -7.08 -26.37
N GLN A 80 1.68 -5.83 -26.79
CA GLN A 80 2.67 -5.11 -27.63
C GLN A 80 3.60 -4.23 -26.79
N PHE A 81 3.30 -4.08 -25.50
CA PHE A 81 4.11 -3.31 -24.56
C PHE A 81 5.42 -4.03 -24.26
N ARG A 82 6.54 -3.33 -24.47
CA ARG A 82 7.90 -3.80 -24.19
C ARG A 82 8.41 -3.11 -22.93
N GLU A 83 8.74 -3.91 -21.92
CA GLU A 83 9.40 -3.44 -20.71
C GLU A 83 10.91 -3.27 -20.99
N LEU A 84 11.42 -2.07 -20.73
CA LEU A 84 12.85 -1.76 -20.81
C LEU A 84 13.50 -2.09 -19.47
N PRO A 85 14.77 -2.55 -19.46
CA PRO A 85 15.48 -2.81 -18.21
C PRO A 85 15.67 -1.51 -17.41
N GLY A 86 15.62 -1.61 -16.09
CA GLY A 86 15.91 -0.48 -15.21
C GLY A 86 17.36 -0.01 -15.37
N ILE A 87 17.55 1.30 -15.43
CA ILE A 87 18.86 1.95 -15.45
C ILE A 87 19.14 2.44 -14.03
N VAL A 88 20.30 2.07 -13.48
CA VAL A 88 20.76 2.54 -12.17
C VAL A 88 21.78 3.65 -12.39
N VAL A 89 21.57 4.78 -11.74
CA VAL A 89 22.45 5.96 -11.76
C VAL A 89 22.57 6.48 -10.33
N GLU A 90 23.58 7.31 -10.08
CA GLU A 90 23.72 8.00 -8.80
C GLU A 90 22.58 9.02 -8.61
N ASP A 91 22.25 9.33 -7.35
CA ASP A 91 21.09 10.17 -7.00
C ASP A 91 21.17 11.58 -7.61
N ASP A 92 22.37 12.12 -7.73
CA ASP A 92 22.63 13.43 -8.33
C ASP A 92 22.44 13.44 -9.85
N GLU A 93 22.66 12.31 -10.53
CA GLU A 93 22.52 12.19 -11.99
C GLU A 93 21.12 11.74 -12.45
N TRP A 94 20.25 11.32 -11.53
CA TRP A 94 18.92 10.76 -11.85
C TRP A 94 18.04 11.70 -12.66
N THR A 95 17.97 12.97 -12.24
CA THR A 95 17.12 13.98 -12.90
C THR A 95 17.64 14.31 -14.30
N ASP A 96 18.95 14.44 -14.45
CA ASP A 96 19.59 14.71 -15.74
C ASP A 96 19.38 13.55 -16.70
N ARG A 97 19.50 12.30 -16.21
CA ARG A 97 19.29 11.11 -17.01
C ARG A 97 17.86 11.01 -17.54
N ILE A 98 16.85 11.26 -16.70
CA ILE A 98 15.44 11.28 -17.10
C ILE A 98 15.18 12.37 -18.14
N THR A 99 15.75 13.56 -17.92
CA THR A 99 15.55 14.71 -18.83
C THR A 99 16.07 14.39 -20.24
N VAL A 100 17.28 13.80 -20.33
CA VAL A 100 17.86 13.37 -21.61
C VAL A 100 16.99 12.31 -22.29
N GLU A 101 16.45 11.35 -21.54
CA GLU A 101 15.60 10.29 -22.09
C GLU A 101 14.26 10.85 -22.61
N ILE A 102 13.61 11.74 -21.86
CA ILE A 102 12.37 12.39 -22.30
C ILE A 102 12.61 13.22 -23.56
N LEU A 103 13.68 14.01 -23.61
CA LEU A 103 14.03 14.79 -24.81
C LEU A 103 14.19 13.89 -26.04
N SER A 104 14.85 12.73 -25.88
CA SER A 104 14.98 11.76 -26.98
C SER A 104 13.63 11.21 -27.46
N PHE A 105 12.66 11.02 -26.55
CA PHE A 105 11.32 10.56 -26.92
C PHE A 105 10.48 11.63 -27.63
N ILE A 106 10.66 12.90 -27.27
CA ILE A 106 10.03 14.03 -27.95
C ILE A 106 10.55 14.14 -29.38
N ASP A 107 11.88 14.03 -29.57
CA ASP A 107 12.51 14.06 -30.88
C ASP A 107 12.04 12.90 -31.77
N ASP A 108 11.77 11.73 -31.17
CA ASP A 108 11.16 10.57 -31.82
C ASP A 108 9.65 10.72 -32.09
N GLY A 109 9.02 11.82 -31.68
CA GLY A 109 7.59 12.09 -31.86
C GLY A 109 6.66 11.19 -31.02
N ARG A 110 7.18 10.62 -29.92
CA ARG A 110 6.39 9.79 -29.01
C ARG A 110 5.57 10.67 -28.06
N ALA A 111 4.41 10.16 -27.63
CA ALA A 111 3.64 10.81 -26.58
C ALA A 111 4.41 10.75 -25.25
N THR A 112 4.68 11.92 -24.67
CA THR A 112 5.27 12.11 -23.34
C THR A 112 4.21 12.43 -22.30
#